data_AF-A0A1M3H7H6-F1
#
_entry.id   AF-A0A1M3H7H6-F1
#
_cell.length_a   1.000
_cell.length_b   1.000
_cell.length_c   1.000
_cell.angle_alpha   90.00
_cell.angle_beta   90.00
_cell.angle_gamma   90.00
#
_symmetry.space_group_name_H-M   'P 1'
#
loop_
_entity.id
_entity.type
_entity.pdbx_description
1 polymer ?
#
loop_
_entity_poly.entity_id
_entity_poly.type
_entity_poly.pdbx_seq_one_letter_code
_entity_poly.pdbx_strand_id
1 'polypeptide(L)'
;MKRSILGALFLVALSFSTTWVSAQFAVTVGVTIRTAPPAIPVYTQPACPVEGWLWTPGYWAYDDYDGYYWVPGVWLAPPRPGFLWTPGYWGFVGGVYGWHAGYWGPHIGFYGGVNYGYGYGGVGFVGGEWHGSVFRYNTAVVNVNTTVVHNTYVNNTVVVNNNTTVNRVSYNGGAGTSSRPTPQEQSAMNENHVAPTQEQVSHNQTASRDKNAFASNNGGRPATTAMSKVGGERFGSEGHSAPAPIERPAGHTNNQAAMAHNAPAHEPRSQMQQPHPQRQQPHPQPNGRPHAGGQRGEGPRGEGEGHRREH
;
A
#
# COMPACT_ATOMS: atom_id res chain seq x y z
N MET A 1 68.23 -6.81 40.31
CA MET A 1 67.15 -5.83 40.56
C MET A 1 66.41 -5.56 39.27
N LYS A 2 65.15 -5.18 39.42
CA LYS A 2 64.05 -5.16 38.44
C LYS A 2 64.25 -4.19 37.26
N ARG A 3 63.45 -4.45 36.20
CA ARG A 3 62.86 -3.55 35.16
C ARG A 3 63.55 -3.52 33.79
N SER A 4 62.89 -3.41 32.64
CA SER A 4 61.59 -3.82 32.07
C SER A 4 61.56 -3.23 30.65
N ILE A 5 61.25 -4.08 29.67
CA ILE A 5 60.68 -3.90 28.31
C ILE A 5 60.28 -2.48 27.88
N LEU A 6 60.67 -2.09 26.65
CA LEU A 6 59.86 -1.25 25.76
C LEU A 6 59.94 -1.77 24.32
N GLY A 7 58.92 -2.53 23.90
CA GLY A 7 58.60 -2.79 22.51
C GLY A 7 57.31 -2.06 22.18
N ALA A 8 57.37 -1.06 21.29
CA ALA A 8 56.22 -0.33 20.80
C ALA A 8 55.56 -1.13 19.66
N LEU A 9 54.33 -1.60 19.87
CA LEU A 9 53.47 -2.18 18.84
C LEU A 9 52.26 -1.26 18.69
N PHE A 10 52.20 -0.56 17.56
CA PHE A 10 51.09 0.29 17.16
C PHE A 10 49.94 -0.61 16.66
N LEU A 11 48.86 -0.70 17.43
CA LEU A 11 47.59 -1.27 16.99
C LEU A 11 46.68 -0.13 16.52
N VAL A 12 46.51 -0.01 15.22
CA VAL A 12 45.46 0.84 14.62
C VAL A 12 44.16 0.04 14.66
N ALA A 13 43.29 0.38 15.61
CA ALA A 13 41.93 -0.14 15.68
C ALA A 13 41.04 0.66 14.72
N LEU A 14 40.72 0.09 13.56
CA LEU A 14 39.74 0.65 12.63
C LEU A 14 38.33 0.41 13.21
N SER A 15 37.75 1.45 13.79
CA SER A 15 36.39 1.42 14.31
C SER A 15 35.41 1.57 13.14
N PHE A 16 34.79 0.47 12.71
CA PHE A 16 33.61 0.51 11.83
C PHE A 16 32.41 0.98 12.64
N SER A 17 32.14 2.29 12.61
CA SER A 17 30.89 2.85 13.10
C SER A 17 29.77 2.44 12.14
N THR A 18 29.02 1.40 12.47
CA THR A 18 27.74 1.12 11.83
C THR A 18 26.77 2.25 12.17
N THR A 19 26.68 3.24 11.29
CA THR A 19 25.64 4.26 11.36
C THR A 19 24.31 3.60 11.00
N TRP A 20 23.53 3.27 12.02
CA TRP A 20 22.19 2.75 11.86
C TRP A 20 21.34 3.81 11.17
N VAL A 21 20.80 3.47 9.99
CA VAL A 21 19.85 4.32 9.28
C VAL A 21 18.54 4.24 10.08
N SER A 22 18.24 5.29 10.84
CA SER A 22 16.91 5.47 11.42
C SER A 22 15.91 5.53 10.27
N ALA A 23 14.93 4.62 10.25
CA ALA A 23 13.85 4.67 9.29
C ALA A 23 13.17 6.05 9.38
N GLN A 24 13.25 6.83 8.30
CA GLN A 24 12.64 8.16 8.25
C GLN A 24 11.13 7.98 8.14
N PHE A 25 10.38 8.42 9.15
CA PHE A 25 8.93 8.54 9.07
C PHE A 25 8.58 9.91 8.48
N ALA A 26 7.57 9.97 7.62
CA ALA A 26 7.04 11.22 7.14
C ALA A 26 6.20 11.88 8.26
N VAL A 27 6.78 12.83 8.99
CA VAL A 27 6.02 13.78 9.81
C VAL A 27 5.64 14.95 8.89
N THR A 28 4.42 14.92 8.36
CA THR A 28 3.87 16.08 7.64
C THR A 28 3.82 17.26 8.61
N VAL A 29 4.33 18.42 8.17
CA VAL A 29 4.38 19.67 8.92
C VAL A 29 2.99 19.99 9.50
N GLY A 30 2.81 19.79 10.81
CA GLY A 30 1.63 20.25 11.56
C GLY A 30 0.88 19.20 12.38
N VAL A 31 1.00 17.89 12.11
CA VAL A 31 0.22 16.86 12.82
C VAL A 31 1.13 16.05 13.73
N THR A 32 1.05 16.30 15.05
CA THR A 32 1.75 15.52 16.08
C THR A 32 0.78 14.52 16.69
N ILE A 33 0.82 13.27 16.25
CA ILE A 33 -0.05 12.20 16.78
C ILE A 33 0.56 11.69 18.10
N ARG A 34 -0.10 11.96 19.24
CA ARG A 34 0.36 11.55 20.58
C ARG A 34 -0.46 10.41 21.19
N THR A 35 -1.56 10.04 20.54
CA THR A 35 -2.42 8.94 20.97
C THR A 35 -2.01 7.68 20.23
N ALA A 36 -1.85 6.57 20.96
CA ALA A 36 -1.52 5.28 20.34
C ALA A 36 -2.65 4.78 19.42
N PRO A 37 -2.34 4.09 18.31
CA PRO A 37 -3.36 3.39 17.56
C PRO A 37 -4.02 2.32 18.44
N PRO A 38 -5.34 2.05 18.27
CA PRO A 38 -6.00 0.96 18.99
C PRO A 38 -5.36 -0.40 18.68
N ALA A 39 -5.64 -1.39 19.51
CA ALA A 39 -5.22 -2.76 19.22
C ALA A 39 -5.77 -3.26 17.87
N ILE A 40 -5.05 -4.14 17.19
CA ILE A 40 -5.53 -4.84 16.00
C ILE A 40 -6.81 -5.61 16.37
N PRO A 41 -7.94 -5.38 15.65
CA PRO A 41 -9.15 -6.18 15.81
C PRO A 41 -8.86 -7.65 15.55
N VAL A 42 -9.50 -8.54 16.31
CA VAL A 42 -9.52 -9.96 15.98
C VAL A 42 -10.65 -10.17 14.99
N TYR A 43 -10.35 -10.77 13.84
CA TYR A 43 -11.34 -11.03 12.82
C TYR A 43 -10.99 -12.23 11.96
N THR A 44 -12.00 -12.87 11.38
CA THR A 44 -11.88 -13.96 10.41
C THR A 44 -11.52 -13.45 9.02
N GLN A 45 -10.48 -14.01 8.38
CA GLN A 45 -10.16 -13.73 6.99
C GLN A 45 -11.20 -14.36 6.04
N PRO A 46 -11.80 -13.59 5.12
CA PRO A 46 -12.70 -14.14 4.12
C PRO A 46 -11.93 -15.04 3.15
N ALA A 47 -12.60 -16.02 2.55
CA ALA A 47 -11.96 -16.91 1.59
C ALA A 47 -11.45 -16.12 0.38
N CYS A 48 -10.21 -16.40 -0.05
CA CYS A 48 -9.63 -15.81 -1.26
C CYS A 48 -10.54 -16.09 -2.47
N PRO A 49 -11.04 -15.05 -3.17
CA PRO A 49 -12.02 -15.23 -4.23
C PRO A 49 -11.40 -15.56 -5.60
N VAL A 50 -10.10 -15.29 -5.78
CA VAL A 50 -9.41 -15.37 -7.07
C VAL A 50 -7.99 -15.88 -6.87
N GLU A 51 -7.57 -16.81 -7.72
CA GLU A 51 -6.20 -17.32 -7.69
C GLU A 51 -5.18 -16.23 -8.07
N GLY A 52 -4.01 -16.28 -7.42
CA GLY A 52 -2.94 -15.30 -7.59
C GLY A 52 -3.13 -14.01 -6.81
N TRP A 53 -4.25 -13.82 -6.10
CA TRP A 53 -4.45 -12.68 -5.21
C TRP A 53 -3.79 -12.91 -3.86
N LEU A 54 -3.25 -11.84 -3.28
CA LEU A 54 -2.54 -11.86 -2.01
C LEU A 54 -3.37 -11.17 -0.93
N TRP A 55 -3.25 -11.68 0.29
CA TRP A 55 -3.86 -11.06 1.44
C TRP A 55 -3.11 -9.79 1.83
N THR A 56 -3.84 -8.68 1.89
CA THR A 56 -3.38 -7.43 2.50
C THR A 56 -4.13 -7.24 3.82
N PRO A 57 -3.44 -7.26 4.97
CA PRO A 57 -4.12 -7.20 6.25
C PRO A 57 -4.72 -5.81 6.51
N GLY A 58 -5.72 -5.76 7.37
CA GLY A 58 -6.30 -4.48 7.79
C GLY A 58 -5.37 -3.72 8.72
N TYR A 59 -5.53 -2.41 8.78
CA TYR A 59 -4.71 -1.53 9.60
C TYR A 59 -5.48 -0.30 10.08
N TRP A 60 -5.03 0.30 11.18
CA TRP A 60 -5.50 1.61 11.60
C TRP A 60 -4.84 2.69 10.74
N ALA A 61 -5.61 3.44 9.97
CA ALA A 61 -5.17 4.71 9.40
C ALA A 61 -5.55 5.87 10.35
N TYR A 62 -5.12 7.08 10.05
CA TYR A 62 -5.38 8.25 10.88
C TYR A 62 -5.94 9.41 10.05
N ASP A 63 -6.94 10.07 10.63
CA ASP A 63 -7.53 11.32 10.17
C ASP A 63 -7.26 12.42 11.20
N ASP A 64 -6.98 13.62 10.74
CA ASP A 64 -6.58 14.73 11.61
C ASP A 64 -7.70 15.21 12.55
N TYR A 65 -8.97 14.98 12.18
CA TYR A 65 -10.13 15.45 12.93
C TYR A 65 -10.71 14.37 13.83
N ASP A 66 -10.92 13.16 13.30
CA ASP A 66 -11.65 12.09 13.98
C ASP A 66 -10.73 10.96 14.50
N GLY A 67 -9.42 11.07 14.23
CA GLY A 67 -8.39 10.17 14.72
C GLY A 67 -8.34 8.85 13.94
N TYR A 68 -8.08 7.75 14.64
CA TYR A 68 -7.87 6.46 14.01
C TYR A 68 -9.14 5.87 13.39
N TYR A 69 -9.04 5.38 12.17
CA TYR A 69 -10.08 4.60 11.50
C TYR A 69 -9.53 3.31 10.90
N TRP A 70 -10.35 2.27 10.90
CA TRP A 70 -9.93 0.96 10.42
C TRP A 70 -10.08 0.86 8.89
N VAL A 71 -9.00 0.49 8.21
CA VAL A 71 -9.02 0.06 6.81
C VAL A 71 -9.16 -1.47 6.80
N PRO A 72 -10.26 -2.04 6.29
CA PRO A 72 -10.49 -3.48 6.32
C PRO A 72 -9.42 -4.29 5.59
N GLY A 73 -9.07 -5.47 6.10
CA GLY A 73 -8.21 -6.41 5.37
C GLY A 73 -8.88 -6.93 4.12
N VAL A 74 -8.12 -7.16 3.05
CA VAL A 74 -8.67 -7.41 1.72
C VAL A 74 -7.73 -8.25 0.85
N TRP A 75 -8.29 -9.11 0.00
CA TRP A 75 -7.54 -9.78 -1.07
C TRP A 75 -7.37 -8.86 -2.27
N LEU A 76 -6.16 -8.82 -2.83
CA LEU A 76 -5.81 -7.97 -3.97
C LEU A 76 -4.89 -8.69 -4.94
N ALA A 77 -5.02 -8.37 -6.23
CA ALA A 77 -4.03 -8.78 -7.21
C ALA A 77 -2.70 -8.05 -6.95
N PRO A 78 -1.55 -8.75 -6.97
CA PRO A 78 -0.26 -8.09 -6.94
C PRO A 78 -0.05 -7.29 -8.23
N PRO A 79 0.75 -6.21 -8.21
CA PRO A 79 1.01 -5.42 -9.43
C PRO A 79 1.71 -6.22 -10.53
N ARG A 80 2.38 -7.32 -10.18
CA ARG A 80 2.96 -8.31 -11.09
C ARG A 80 3.28 -9.61 -10.36
N PRO A 81 3.41 -10.75 -11.06
CA PRO A 81 3.88 -12.00 -10.46
C PRO A 81 5.24 -11.83 -9.77
N GLY A 82 5.46 -12.60 -8.70
CA GLY A 82 6.68 -12.54 -7.89
C GLY A 82 6.69 -11.42 -6.84
N PHE A 83 5.68 -10.53 -6.82
CA PHE A 83 5.59 -9.47 -5.81
C PHE A 83 4.76 -9.93 -4.61
N LEU A 84 5.19 -9.50 -3.43
CA LEU A 84 4.56 -9.69 -2.13
C LEU A 84 4.25 -8.31 -1.53
N TRP A 85 3.26 -8.26 -0.63
CA TRP A 85 2.88 -7.04 0.07
C TRP A 85 3.59 -6.95 1.42
N THR A 86 4.41 -5.92 1.64
CA THR A 86 4.89 -5.56 2.97
C THR A 86 3.89 -4.61 3.61
N PRO A 87 3.23 -4.98 4.74
CA PRO A 87 2.29 -4.10 5.41
C PRO A 87 2.94 -2.80 5.89
N GLY A 88 2.18 -1.71 5.86
CA GLY A 88 2.57 -0.50 6.58
C GLY A 88 2.38 -0.68 8.08
N TYR A 89 3.07 0.13 8.89
CA TYR A 89 2.99 0.04 10.35
C TYR A 89 3.15 1.40 11.02
N TRP A 90 2.58 1.53 12.22
CA TRP A 90 2.85 2.68 13.09
C TRP A 90 4.13 2.46 13.88
N GLY A 91 4.98 3.48 13.96
CA GLY A 91 6.12 3.50 14.85
C GLY A 91 6.02 4.63 15.86
N PHE A 92 6.48 4.37 17.07
CA PHE A 92 6.53 5.30 18.18
C PHE A 92 7.97 5.68 18.47
N VAL A 93 8.31 6.95 18.24
CA VAL A 93 9.63 7.51 18.51
C VAL A 93 9.45 8.89 19.12
N GLY A 94 10.16 9.19 20.21
CA GLY A 94 10.18 10.55 20.79
C GLY A 94 8.82 11.08 21.26
N GLY A 95 7.88 10.21 21.65
CA GLY A 95 6.56 10.63 22.14
C GLY A 95 5.53 10.86 21.04
N VAL A 96 5.83 10.52 19.79
CA VAL A 96 4.95 10.68 18.64
C VAL A 96 4.79 9.37 17.88
N TYR A 97 3.61 9.18 17.29
CA TYR A 97 3.29 8.06 16.41
C TYR A 97 3.39 8.52 14.95
N GLY A 98 4.18 7.78 14.14
CA GLY A 98 4.36 8.02 12.71
C GLY A 98 4.00 6.79 11.90
N TRP A 99 3.45 6.98 10.70
CA TRP A 99 3.11 5.88 9.80
C TRP A 99 4.26 5.59 8.82
N HIS A 100 4.65 4.33 8.74
CA HIS A 100 5.44 3.81 7.62
C HIS A 100 4.50 3.19 6.59
N ALA A 101 4.54 3.73 5.37
CA ALA A 101 3.75 3.18 4.27
C ALA A 101 4.23 1.78 3.89
N GLY A 102 3.26 0.90 3.63
CA GLY A 102 3.52 -0.41 3.03
C GLY A 102 3.84 -0.30 1.54
N TYR A 103 4.35 -1.39 0.98
CA TYR A 103 4.79 -1.43 -0.40
C TYR A 103 4.77 -2.85 -0.97
N TRP A 104 4.75 -2.95 -2.29
CA TRP A 104 4.96 -4.21 -2.99
C TRP A 104 6.44 -4.37 -3.38
N GLY A 105 6.98 -5.56 -3.16
CA GLY A 105 8.36 -5.90 -3.50
C GLY A 105 8.54 -7.40 -3.73
N PRO A 106 9.68 -7.85 -4.27
CA PRO A 106 9.93 -9.28 -4.47
C PRO A 106 10.13 -10.02 -3.13
N HIS A 107 10.52 -9.30 -2.08
CA HIS A 107 10.62 -9.82 -0.72
C HIS A 107 9.83 -8.96 0.27
N ILE A 108 9.46 -9.57 1.40
CA ILE A 108 8.84 -8.88 2.52
C ILE A 108 9.91 -8.16 3.32
N GLY A 109 9.75 -6.85 3.50
CA GLY A 109 10.59 -6.07 4.41
C GLY A 109 9.98 -5.96 5.81
N PHE A 110 10.58 -5.09 6.62
CA PHE A 110 10.16 -4.90 8.00
C PHE A 110 8.87 -4.10 8.09
N TYR A 111 7.88 -4.68 8.76
CA TYR A 111 6.57 -4.07 9.04
C TYR A 111 6.34 -3.85 10.54
N GLY A 112 7.40 -3.48 11.26
CA GLY A 112 7.29 -3.09 12.66
C GLY A 112 7.15 -4.25 13.66
N GLY A 113 7.31 -5.50 13.25
CA GLY A 113 7.09 -6.63 14.16
C GLY A 113 5.63 -6.85 14.56
N VAL A 114 4.70 -6.13 13.95
CA VAL A 114 3.28 -6.18 14.30
C VAL A 114 2.67 -7.47 13.77
N ASN A 115 1.95 -8.20 14.62
CA ASN A 115 1.21 -9.38 14.18
C ASN A 115 -0.13 -8.93 13.56
N TYR A 116 -0.18 -8.92 12.23
CA TYR A 116 -1.37 -8.63 11.44
C TYR A 116 -2.22 -9.88 11.13
N GLY A 117 -1.76 -11.07 11.54
CA GLY A 117 -2.42 -12.35 11.29
C GLY A 117 -2.26 -12.84 9.85
N TYR A 118 -2.82 -14.02 9.57
CA TYR A 118 -2.96 -14.58 8.22
C TYR A 118 -1.66 -14.61 7.40
N GLY A 119 -0.56 -14.98 8.05
CA GLY A 119 0.76 -15.07 7.45
C GLY A 119 1.71 -13.95 7.85
N TYR A 120 1.21 -12.85 8.42
CA TYR A 120 2.01 -11.73 8.90
C TYR A 120 2.11 -11.75 10.43
N GLY A 121 2.94 -12.62 10.98
CA GLY A 121 3.08 -12.77 12.44
C GLY A 121 4.08 -11.83 13.11
N GLY A 122 4.72 -10.93 12.35
CA GLY A 122 5.71 -9.98 12.84
C GLY A 122 7.07 -10.08 12.14
N VAL A 123 7.32 -11.15 11.39
CA VAL A 123 8.50 -11.30 10.53
C VAL A 123 8.11 -12.02 9.25
N GLY A 124 8.59 -11.51 8.11
CA GLY A 124 8.34 -12.12 6.80
C GLY A 124 6.85 -12.36 6.50
N PHE A 125 6.58 -13.35 5.65
CA PHE A 125 5.22 -13.79 5.33
C PHE A 125 5.18 -15.31 5.12
N VAL A 126 4.21 -15.97 5.74
CA VAL A 126 4.08 -17.45 5.69
C VAL A 126 2.73 -17.94 5.15
N GLY A 127 1.92 -17.03 4.58
CA GLY A 127 0.61 -17.37 4.01
C GLY A 127 0.66 -18.03 2.63
N GLY A 128 1.83 -18.07 2.00
CA GLY A 128 2.03 -18.68 0.69
C GLY A 128 3.39 -18.31 0.12
N GLU A 129 3.67 -18.78 -1.09
CA GLU A 129 4.93 -18.57 -1.78
C GLU A 129 4.75 -18.54 -3.31
N TRP A 130 5.63 -17.82 -4.00
CA TRP A 130 5.71 -17.87 -5.45
C TRP A 130 6.49 -19.12 -5.89
N HIS A 131 5.91 -19.90 -6.81
CA HIS A 131 6.59 -20.98 -7.52
C HIS A 131 6.59 -20.67 -9.01
N GLY A 132 7.64 -20.00 -9.47
CA GLY A 132 7.66 -19.36 -10.79
C GLY A 132 6.65 -18.21 -10.84
N SER A 133 5.75 -18.22 -11.83
CA SER A 133 4.68 -17.22 -11.98
C SER A 133 3.37 -17.55 -11.28
N VAL A 134 3.31 -18.69 -10.58
CA VAL A 134 2.11 -19.17 -9.87
C VAL A 134 2.30 -18.98 -8.38
N PHE A 135 1.34 -18.32 -7.74
CA PHE A 135 1.33 -18.19 -6.29
C PHE A 135 0.65 -19.42 -5.67
N ARG A 136 1.36 -20.07 -4.74
CA ARG A 136 0.85 -21.22 -3.99
C ARG A 136 0.46 -20.80 -2.58
N TYR A 137 -0.72 -21.22 -2.13
CA TYR A 137 -1.29 -20.81 -0.85
C TYR A 137 -1.03 -21.85 0.24
N ASN A 138 -0.56 -21.42 1.41
CA ASN A 138 -0.47 -22.28 2.59
C ASN A 138 -1.81 -22.29 3.34
N THR A 139 -2.63 -23.32 3.13
CA THR A 139 -3.98 -23.40 3.72
C THR A 139 -4.00 -23.69 5.22
N ALA A 140 -2.83 -23.95 5.82
CA ALA A 140 -2.67 -23.93 7.27
C ALA A 140 -2.72 -22.50 7.87
N VAL A 141 -2.54 -21.46 7.03
CA VAL A 141 -2.34 -20.07 7.46
C VAL A 141 -3.39 -19.13 6.89
N VAL A 142 -3.76 -19.31 5.62
CA VAL A 142 -4.72 -18.44 4.93
C VAL A 142 -5.96 -19.20 4.49
N ASN A 143 -7.09 -18.51 4.46
CA ASN A 143 -8.37 -19.01 4.02
C ASN A 143 -8.54 -18.81 2.51
N VAL A 144 -8.67 -19.89 1.75
CA VAL A 144 -8.88 -19.85 0.29
C VAL A 144 -10.15 -20.60 -0.09
N ASN A 145 -10.84 -20.13 -1.13
CA ASN A 145 -11.93 -20.90 -1.71
C ASN A 145 -11.35 -21.99 -2.61
N THR A 146 -11.28 -23.22 -2.11
CA THR A 146 -10.70 -24.37 -2.81
C THR A 146 -11.51 -24.84 -4.03
N THR A 147 -12.68 -24.24 -4.28
CA THR A 147 -13.46 -24.48 -5.51
C THR A 147 -12.90 -23.70 -6.70
N VAL A 148 -12.15 -22.61 -6.44
CA VAL A 148 -11.59 -21.73 -7.47
C VAL A 148 -10.07 -21.63 -7.40
N VAL A 149 -9.48 -21.75 -6.20
CA VAL A 149 -8.03 -21.75 -5.97
C VAL A 149 -7.54 -23.18 -5.84
N HIS A 150 -6.71 -23.63 -6.78
CA HIS A 150 -6.22 -25.01 -6.81
C HIS A 150 -4.74 -25.12 -6.41
N ASN A 151 -4.00 -24.02 -6.54
CA ASN A 151 -2.58 -23.96 -6.22
C ASN A 151 -2.34 -23.83 -4.71
N THR A 152 -2.55 -24.92 -3.97
CA THR A 152 -2.46 -24.94 -2.50
C THR A 152 -1.42 -25.92 -1.98
N TYR A 153 -1.01 -25.74 -0.72
CA TYR A 153 -0.24 -26.70 0.06
C TYR A 153 -0.54 -26.50 1.55
N VAL A 154 -0.08 -27.44 2.38
CA VAL A 154 -0.21 -27.37 3.84
C VAL A 154 1.18 -27.43 4.45
N ASN A 155 1.55 -26.39 5.20
CA ASN A 155 2.74 -26.40 6.04
C ASN A 155 2.37 -25.86 7.44
N ASN A 156 2.27 -26.76 8.42
CA ASN A 156 1.91 -26.41 9.80
C ASN A 156 3.10 -25.95 10.65
N THR A 157 4.34 -26.22 10.22
CA THR A 157 5.54 -25.88 11.00
C THR A 157 5.68 -24.38 11.19
N VAL A 158 5.26 -23.59 10.19
CA VAL A 158 5.28 -22.12 10.25
C VAL A 158 4.22 -21.54 11.19
N VAL A 159 3.11 -22.24 11.42
CA VAL A 159 2.06 -21.78 12.36
C VAL A 159 2.54 -21.92 13.79
N VAL A 160 3.17 -23.05 14.13
CA VAL A 160 3.69 -23.34 15.48
C VAL A 160 4.79 -22.35 15.86
N ASN A 161 5.67 -22.00 14.91
CA ASN A 161 6.78 -21.07 15.16
C ASN A 161 6.36 -19.60 15.22
N ASN A 162 5.21 -19.23 14.65
CA ASN A 162 4.70 -17.86 14.59
C ASN A 162 3.59 -17.59 15.63
N ASN A 163 3.31 -18.56 16.50
CA ASN A 163 2.33 -18.49 17.58
C ASN A 163 2.98 -18.10 18.93
N THR A 164 3.92 -17.16 18.91
CA THR A 164 4.52 -16.61 20.14
C THR A 164 3.74 -15.38 20.58
N THR A 165 2.76 -15.57 21.46
CA THR A 165 1.94 -14.54 22.12
C THR A 165 1.24 -13.59 21.14
N VAL A 166 -0.07 -13.76 20.92
CA VAL A 166 -0.88 -12.81 20.12
C VAL A 166 -0.98 -11.47 20.85
N ASN A 167 0.08 -10.67 20.77
CA ASN A 167 0.08 -9.30 21.22
C ASN A 167 -0.63 -8.48 20.14
N ARG A 168 -1.85 -8.03 20.43
CA ARG A 168 -2.70 -7.25 19.49
C ARG A 168 -2.24 -5.79 19.34
N VAL A 169 -1.01 -5.49 19.75
CA VAL A 169 -0.38 -4.19 19.52
C VAL A 169 -0.31 -3.91 18.02
N SER A 170 -0.60 -2.67 17.63
CA SER A 170 -0.66 -2.20 16.25
C SER A 170 0.50 -1.27 15.85
N TYR A 171 1.52 -1.17 16.70
CA TYR A 171 2.66 -0.27 16.51
C TYR A 171 3.98 -0.81 17.08
N ASN A 172 5.09 -0.30 16.57
CA ASN A 172 6.45 -0.57 17.02
C ASN A 172 6.98 0.55 17.91
N GLY A 173 7.78 0.24 18.93
CA GLY A 173 8.39 1.19 19.87
C GLY A 173 7.53 1.50 21.10
N GLY A 174 8.16 2.03 22.16
CA GLY A 174 7.48 2.37 23.41
C GLY A 174 6.86 1.15 24.10
N ALA A 175 5.55 1.22 24.38
CA ALA A 175 4.77 0.09 24.90
C ALA A 175 4.26 -0.87 23.80
N GLY A 176 4.66 -0.63 22.54
CA GLY A 176 4.35 -1.47 21.40
C GLY A 176 5.30 -2.66 21.27
N THR A 177 5.49 -3.14 20.05
CA THR A 177 6.50 -4.18 19.78
C THR A 177 7.90 -3.59 19.94
N SER A 178 8.87 -4.39 20.36
CA SER A 178 10.28 -3.98 20.46
C SER A 178 11.14 -4.50 19.31
N SER A 179 10.50 -5.01 18.26
CA SER A 179 11.15 -5.66 17.12
C SER A 179 12.01 -4.69 16.31
N ARG A 180 13.05 -5.23 15.68
CA ARG A 180 13.93 -4.54 14.75
C ARG A 180 14.02 -5.33 13.45
N PRO A 181 14.31 -4.69 12.29
CA PRO A 181 14.48 -5.40 11.03
C PRO A 181 15.59 -6.44 11.15
N THR A 182 15.31 -7.64 10.67
CA THR A 182 16.34 -8.65 10.39
C THR A 182 17.24 -8.21 9.22
N PRO A 183 18.43 -8.80 9.03
CA PRO A 183 19.27 -8.50 7.87
C PRO A 183 18.55 -8.72 6.53
N GLN A 184 17.70 -9.75 6.45
CA GLN A 184 16.91 -10.07 5.27
C GLN A 184 15.84 -9.01 5.00
N GLU A 185 15.09 -8.61 6.03
CA GLU A 185 14.11 -7.53 5.91
C GLU A 185 14.78 -6.19 5.58
N GLN A 186 15.94 -5.92 6.15
CA GLN A 186 16.72 -4.72 5.84
C GLN A 186 17.18 -4.70 4.38
N SER A 187 17.60 -5.85 3.84
CA SER A 187 17.90 -5.99 2.42
C SER A 187 16.66 -5.72 1.58
N ALA A 188 15.52 -6.33 1.91
CA ALA A 188 14.26 -6.15 1.22
C ALA A 188 13.76 -4.71 1.25
N MET A 189 14.00 -3.96 2.34
CA MET A 189 13.67 -2.53 2.45
C MET A 189 14.48 -1.64 1.49
N ASN A 190 15.63 -2.10 1.00
CA ASN A 190 16.49 -1.36 0.09
C ASN A 190 16.27 -1.72 -1.39
N GLU A 191 15.37 -2.69 -1.67
CA GLU A 191 15.03 -3.09 -3.02
C GLU A 191 14.14 -2.06 -3.74
N ASN A 192 13.98 -2.22 -5.05
CA ASN A 192 13.00 -1.44 -5.79
C ASN A 192 11.58 -1.87 -5.43
N HIS A 193 10.78 -0.91 -4.94
CA HIS A 193 9.41 -1.15 -4.54
C HIS A 193 8.40 -0.53 -5.50
N VAL A 194 7.17 -1.03 -5.42
CA VAL A 194 5.99 -0.40 -6.01
C VAL A 194 5.10 0.09 -4.88
N ALA A 195 4.70 1.36 -4.94
CA ALA A 195 3.78 1.97 -3.99
C ALA A 195 2.43 1.23 -3.95
N PRO A 196 1.56 1.48 -2.94
CA PRO A 196 0.22 0.93 -2.92
C PRO A 196 -0.53 1.20 -4.26
N THR A 197 -1.27 0.22 -4.75
CA THR A 197 -2.02 0.36 -6.01
C THR A 197 -3.14 1.39 -5.87
N GLN A 198 -3.68 1.87 -7.00
CA GLN A 198 -4.83 2.78 -6.97
C GLN A 198 -6.06 2.15 -6.30
N GLU A 199 -6.22 0.84 -6.42
CA GLU A 199 -7.28 0.09 -5.74
C GLU A 199 -7.10 0.13 -4.20
N GLN A 200 -5.86 0.01 -3.70
CA GLN A 200 -5.56 0.18 -2.28
C GLN A 200 -5.78 1.61 -1.78
N VAL A 201 -5.40 2.61 -2.59
CA VAL A 201 -5.63 4.03 -2.26
C VAL A 201 -7.14 4.32 -2.17
N SER A 202 -7.93 3.85 -3.14
CA SER A 202 -9.39 3.98 -3.14
C SER A 202 -10.05 3.28 -1.93
N HIS A 203 -9.54 2.10 -1.57
CA HIS A 203 -10.00 1.34 -0.40
C HIS A 203 -9.80 2.11 0.91
N ASN A 204 -8.61 2.69 1.10
CA ASN A 204 -8.32 3.55 2.25
C ASN A 204 -9.22 4.80 2.26
N GLN A 205 -9.37 5.48 1.11
CA GLN A 205 -10.24 6.66 1.01
C GLN A 205 -11.71 6.33 1.35
N THR A 206 -12.21 5.17 0.92
CA THR A 206 -13.56 4.72 1.25
C THR A 206 -13.70 4.48 2.75
N ALA A 207 -12.73 3.81 3.38
CA ALA A 207 -12.71 3.61 4.83
C ALA A 207 -12.66 4.94 5.61
N SER A 208 -11.91 5.93 5.13
CA SER A 208 -11.84 7.26 5.77
C SER A 208 -13.18 8.01 5.79
N ARG A 209 -14.10 7.66 4.89
CA ARG A 209 -15.43 8.27 4.78
C ARG A 209 -16.49 7.50 5.54
N ASP A 210 -16.20 6.29 6.01
CA ASP A 210 -17.14 5.50 6.79
C ASP A 210 -17.06 5.91 8.27
N LYS A 211 -18.13 6.50 8.77
CA LYS A 211 -18.26 6.88 10.18
C LYS A 211 -18.04 5.68 11.11
N ASN A 212 -18.46 4.48 10.71
CA ASN A 212 -18.33 3.28 11.53
C ASN A 212 -16.92 2.67 11.53
N ALA A 213 -16.01 3.16 10.68
CA ALA A 213 -14.61 2.73 10.69
C ALA A 213 -13.81 3.40 11.83
N PHE A 214 -14.26 4.56 12.32
CA PHE A 214 -13.54 5.36 13.32
C PHE A 214 -13.58 4.76 14.72
N ALA A 215 -12.40 4.66 15.34
CA ALA A 215 -12.23 4.17 16.70
C ALA A 215 -12.99 5.02 17.73
N SER A 216 -13.15 6.31 17.49
CA SER A 216 -13.97 7.22 18.32
C SER A 216 -15.45 6.82 18.36
N ASN A 217 -15.97 6.21 17.28
CA ASN A 217 -17.37 5.79 17.19
C ASN A 217 -17.59 4.34 17.61
N ASN A 218 -16.57 3.47 17.46
CA ASN A 218 -16.71 2.04 17.67
C ASN A 218 -15.84 1.48 18.83
N GLY A 219 -15.11 2.34 19.54
CA GLY A 219 -14.23 1.94 20.65
C GLY A 219 -13.05 1.06 20.22
N GLY A 220 -12.60 1.17 18.97
CA GLY A 220 -11.56 0.31 18.39
C GLY A 220 -12.07 -1.06 17.91
N ARG A 221 -13.40 -1.22 17.73
CA ARG A 221 -14.06 -2.46 17.29
C ARG A 221 -14.89 -2.19 16.03
N PRO A 222 -14.26 -2.10 14.86
CA PRO A 222 -14.95 -1.76 13.62
C PRO A 222 -15.96 -2.84 13.22
N ALA A 223 -17.11 -2.41 12.69
CA ALA A 223 -18.16 -3.33 12.24
C ALA A 223 -17.75 -4.13 11.00
N THR A 224 -16.97 -3.50 10.10
CA THR A 224 -16.32 -4.17 8.96
C THR A 224 -14.84 -4.31 9.26
N THR A 225 -14.36 -5.53 9.45
CA THR A 225 -12.95 -5.84 9.72
C THR A 225 -12.21 -6.32 8.48
N ALA A 226 -12.92 -6.96 7.55
CA ALA A 226 -12.36 -7.49 6.31
C ALA A 226 -13.35 -7.39 5.14
N MET A 227 -12.83 -7.50 3.92
CA MET A 227 -13.61 -7.56 2.68
C MET A 227 -13.07 -8.66 1.76
N SER A 228 -13.93 -9.25 0.93
CA SER A 228 -13.51 -10.28 -0.04
C SER A 228 -12.57 -9.71 -1.10
N LYS A 229 -12.82 -8.47 -1.53
CA LYS A 229 -12.00 -7.64 -2.42
C LYS A 229 -12.33 -6.17 -2.18
N VAL A 230 -11.61 -5.24 -2.81
CA VAL A 230 -11.97 -3.82 -2.71
C VAL A 230 -13.34 -3.59 -3.34
N GLY A 231 -14.22 -2.92 -2.60
CA GLY A 231 -15.63 -2.74 -2.99
C GLY A 231 -16.47 -4.03 -3.00
N GLY A 232 -15.93 -5.15 -2.55
CA GLY A 232 -16.61 -6.44 -2.46
C GLY A 232 -17.50 -6.60 -1.21
N GLU A 233 -17.78 -7.86 -0.89
CA GLU A 233 -18.52 -8.24 0.31
C GLU A 233 -17.75 -7.83 1.57
N ARG A 234 -18.49 -7.42 2.60
CA ARG A 234 -17.95 -6.95 3.87
C ARG A 234 -18.16 -7.99 4.95
N PHE A 235 -17.17 -8.15 5.81
CA PHE A 235 -17.17 -9.13 6.88
C PHE A 235 -16.81 -8.47 8.22
N GLY A 236 -17.56 -8.83 9.26
CA GLY A 236 -17.28 -8.46 10.64
C GLY A 236 -16.28 -9.40 11.29
N SER A 237 -16.03 -9.22 12.59
CA SER A 237 -15.04 -9.98 13.34
C SER A 237 -15.25 -11.50 13.27
N GLU A 238 -16.50 -11.95 13.28
CA GLU A 238 -16.82 -13.38 13.23
C GLU A 238 -16.76 -13.98 11.82
N GLY A 239 -16.57 -13.16 10.78
CA GLY A 239 -16.63 -13.61 9.38
C GLY A 239 -18.03 -13.65 8.80
N HIS A 240 -19.03 -13.12 9.50
CA HIS A 240 -20.38 -12.88 8.97
C HIS A 240 -20.47 -11.57 8.20
N SER A 241 -21.49 -11.41 7.36
CA SER A 241 -21.74 -10.18 6.61
C SER A 241 -21.82 -8.96 7.52
N ALA A 242 -21.06 -7.92 7.18
CA ALA A 242 -21.03 -6.65 7.92
C ALA A 242 -21.96 -5.60 7.28
N PRO A 243 -22.42 -4.61 8.07
CA PRO A 243 -23.30 -3.55 7.58
C PRO A 243 -22.62 -2.68 6.51
N ALA A 244 -23.45 -1.95 5.76
CA ALA A 244 -22.97 -0.96 4.82
C ALA A 244 -22.31 0.24 5.55
N PRO A 245 -21.39 0.97 4.88
CA PRO A 245 -20.75 2.15 5.42
C PRO A 245 -21.79 3.22 5.71
N ILE A 246 -21.55 3.99 6.76
CA ILE A 246 -22.31 5.20 7.01
C ILE A 246 -21.44 6.36 6.54
N GLU A 247 -21.76 6.91 5.37
CA GLU A 247 -21.00 8.03 4.81
C GLU A 247 -21.02 9.23 5.76
N ARG A 248 -19.84 9.78 6.01
CA ARG A 248 -19.70 11.08 6.67
C ARG A 248 -20.10 12.18 5.69
N PRO A 249 -20.84 13.23 6.13
CA PRO A 249 -21.10 14.40 5.30
C PRO A 249 -19.80 14.99 4.74
N ALA A 250 -19.82 15.40 3.47
CA ALA A 250 -18.69 16.02 2.79
C ALA A 250 -18.38 17.40 3.42
N GLY A 251 -17.68 17.38 4.55
CA GLY A 251 -17.38 18.58 5.34
C GLY A 251 -15.90 18.83 5.57
N HIS A 252 -15.01 17.84 5.42
CA HIS A 252 -13.58 17.98 5.71
C HIS A 252 -12.75 17.00 4.88
N THR A 253 -12.82 17.06 3.55
CA THR A 253 -11.80 16.40 2.73
C THR A 253 -10.61 17.33 2.60
N ASN A 254 -9.51 17.07 3.32
CA ASN A 254 -8.21 17.51 2.80
C ASN A 254 -7.00 16.68 3.28
N ASN A 255 -6.10 16.46 2.30
CA ASN A 255 -4.68 16.15 2.40
C ASN A 255 -4.19 14.79 2.95
N GLN A 256 -4.55 13.69 2.29
CA GLN A 256 -3.71 12.47 2.28
C GLN A 256 -2.67 12.43 1.12
N ALA A 257 -2.35 13.58 0.51
CA ALA A 257 -1.24 13.70 -0.44
C ALA A 257 0.13 13.33 0.17
N ALA A 258 0.23 13.18 1.49
CA ALA A 258 1.41 12.67 2.17
C ALA A 258 1.63 11.15 2.03
N MET A 259 0.63 10.37 1.58
CA MET A 259 0.76 8.90 1.46
C MET A 259 1.40 8.45 0.12
N ALA A 260 1.69 9.38 -0.80
CA ALA A 260 2.27 9.09 -2.12
C ALA A 260 3.68 9.64 -2.35
N HIS A 261 4.27 10.38 -1.39
CA HIS A 261 5.58 11.01 -1.58
C HIS A 261 6.70 10.24 -0.89
N ASN A 262 7.05 9.09 -1.46
CA ASN A 262 8.38 8.50 -1.32
C ASN A 262 8.88 8.07 -2.71
N ALA A 263 9.18 9.06 -3.56
CA ALA A 263 10.12 8.91 -4.66
C ALA A 263 11.39 9.69 -4.27
N PRO A 264 12.61 9.18 -4.53
CA PRO A 264 13.83 9.91 -4.21
C PRO A 264 13.82 11.28 -4.91
N ALA A 265 14.00 12.35 -4.12
CA ALA A 265 14.09 13.70 -4.63
C ALA A 265 15.29 13.81 -5.59
N HIS A 266 15.04 14.13 -6.86
CA HIS A 266 16.06 14.72 -7.73
C HIS A 266 16.27 16.19 -7.34
N GLU A 267 17.55 16.58 -7.35
CA GLU A 267 18.13 17.84 -6.87
C GLU A 267 17.44 19.13 -7.37
N PRO A 268 17.49 20.23 -6.59
CA PRO A 268 16.96 21.51 -7.03
C PRO A 268 17.86 22.12 -8.11
N ARG A 269 17.38 22.17 -9.36
CA ARG A 269 18.00 22.96 -10.42
C ARG A 269 17.75 24.45 -10.15
N SER A 270 18.82 25.15 -9.79
CA SER A 270 18.89 26.61 -9.66
C SER A 270 18.35 27.30 -10.91
N GLN A 271 17.28 28.09 -10.77
CA GLN A 271 16.82 29.01 -11.80
C GLN A 271 17.81 30.17 -11.92
N MET A 272 18.58 30.19 -13.00
CA MET A 272 19.33 31.37 -13.41
C MET A 272 18.49 32.08 -14.49
N GLN A 273 17.99 33.26 -14.13
CA GLN A 273 17.28 34.17 -15.03
C GLN A 273 18.20 34.63 -16.17
N GLN A 274 17.71 34.55 -17.41
CA GLN A 274 18.21 35.38 -18.52
C GLN A 274 17.06 35.92 -19.38
N PRO A 275 17.23 37.11 -19.99
CA PRO A 275 16.14 37.94 -20.49
C PRO A 275 15.80 37.66 -21.97
N HIS A 276 14.53 37.89 -22.32
CA HIS A 276 14.01 37.88 -23.69
C HIS A 276 14.61 39.00 -24.56
N PRO A 277 14.82 38.76 -25.86
CA PRO A 277 14.71 39.78 -26.88
C PRO A 277 13.45 39.62 -27.73
N GLN A 278 12.75 40.74 -27.85
CA GLN A 278 11.55 41.01 -28.62
C GLN A 278 11.86 41.00 -30.13
N ARG A 279 11.04 40.33 -30.95
CA ARG A 279 11.07 40.54 -32.42
C ARG A 279 9.66 40.56 -33.02
N GLN A 280 9.44 41.63 -33.76
CA GLN A 280 8.21 42.09 -34.41
C GLN A 280 7.82 41.21 -35.61
N GLN A 281 6.51 41.06 -35.83
CA GLN A 281 5.94 40.50 -37.07
C GLN A 281 5.89 41.57 -38.18
N PRO A 282 5.99 41.13 -39.44
CA PRO A 282 5.04 41.60 -40.46
C PRO A 282 4.44 40.46 -41.33
N HIS A 283 3.17 40.61 -41.70
CA HIS A 283 2.46 39.85 -42.76
C HIS A 283 3.05 40.14 -44.16
N PRO A 284 2.94 39.21 -45.14
CA PRO A 284 1.90 39.36 -46.19
C PRO A 284 1.32 38.05 -46.81
N GLN A 285 0.00 38.11 -47.04
CA GLN A 285 -0.82 37.70 -48.21
C GLN A 285 -0.44 36.50 -49.13
N PRO A 286 -1.37 35.56 -49.41
CA PRO A 286 -1.24 34.61 -50.52
C PRO A 286 -2.21 34.90 -51.68
N ASN A 287 -1.70 34.87 -52.91
CA ASN A 287 -2.47 34.88 -54.16
C ASN A 287 -1.88 33.81 -55.09
N GLY A 288 -2.68 32.87 -55.59
CA GLY A 288 -2.23 31.86 -56.55
C GLY A 288 -3.14 30.64 -56.69
N ARG A 289 -3.92 30.62 -57.79
CA ARG A 289 -4.96 29.65 -58.18
C ARG A 289 -4.45 28.23 -58.48
N PRO A 290 -5.29 27.19 -58.37
CA PRO A 290 -5.16 25.94 -59.13
C PRO A 290 -6.10 25.88 -60.35
N HIS A 291 -5.67 25.18 -61.41
CA HIS A 291 -6.33 25.07 -62.70
C HIS A 291 -7.16 23.77 -62.82
N ALA A 292 -8.42 23.95 -63.24
CA ALA A 292 -9.21 23.17 -64.20
C ALA A 292 -9.59 21.68 -63.96
N GLY A 293 -10.91 21.44 -64.05
CA GLY A 293 -11.44 20.49 -65.04
C GLY A 293 -12.56 19.55 -64.55
N GLY A 294 -13.77 19.68 -65.09
CA GLY A 294 -14.74 18.57 -65.16
C GLY A 294 -16.18 18.91 -64.72
N GLN A 295 -17.09 18.91 -65.68
CA GLN A 295 -18.49 19.35 -65.64
C GLN A 295 -19.42 18.56 -64.70
N ARG A 296 -20.46 19.23 -64.17
CA ARG A 296 -21.71 18.63 -63.67
C ARG A 296 -22.89 19.21 -64.44
N GLY A 297 -23.64 18.34 -65.12
CA GLY A 297 -24.99 18.60 -65.60
C GLY A 297 -26.01 17.90 -64.71
N GLU A 298 -27.04 18.65 -64.32
CA GLU A 298 -28.47 18.34 -64.19
C GLU A 298 -28.95 17.04 -63.50
N GLY A 299 -29.99 17.19 -62.65
CA GLY A 299 -30.67 16.13 -61.86
C GLY A 299 -31.62 15.24 -62.67
N PRO A 300 -32.77 14.75 -62.14
CA PRO A 300 -33.26 14.70 -60.76
C PRO A 300 -33.55 13.26 -60.27
N ARG A 301 -34.03 13.17 -59.02
CA ARG A 301 -34.45 11.95 -58.31
C ARG A 301 -35.68 11.32 -58.96
N GLY A 302 -35.58 10.02 -59.24
CA GLY A 302 -36.69 9.12 -59.60
C GLY A 302 -36.93 8.07 -58.51
N GLU A 303 -38.19 7.67 -58.43
CA GLU A 303 -38.88 6.81 -57.48
C GLU A 303 -38.43 5.34 -57.50
N GLY A 304 -38.84 4.57 -56.49
CA GLY A 304 -38.67 3.10 -56.48
C GLY A 304 -39.12 2.44 -55.19
N GLU A 305 -40.40 2.07 -55.16
CA GLU A 305 -41.07 1.20 -54.19
C GLU A 305 -40.43 -0.19 -54.04
N GLY A 306 -40.70 -0.89 -52.92
CA GLY A 306 -40.25 -2.29 -52.78
C GLY A 306 -40.55 -2.99 -51.45
N HIS A 307 -41.84 -3.11 -51.12
CA HIS A 307 -42.56 -4.13 -50.32
C HIS A 307 -41.90 -5.29 -49.51
N ARG A 308 -42.65 -5.62 -48.43
CA ARG A 308 -42.96 -6.94 -47.76
C ARG A 308 -41.94 -7.48 -46.73
N ARG A 309 -42.26 -7.69 -45.44
CA ARG A 309 -43.32 -8.45 -44.69
C ARG A 309 -43.21 -9.99 -44.75
N GLU A 310 -43.25 -10.56 -43.54
CA GLU A 310 -43.51 -11.96 -43.11
C GLU A 310 -42.34 -12.94 -43.35
N HIS A 311 -41.84 -13.72 -42.39
CA HIS A 311 -42.37 -14.37 -41.19
C HIS A 311 -41.38 -14.37 -40.02
#